data_AF-A0A345PK30-F1
#
_entry.id   AF-A0A345PK30-F1
#
_cell.length_a   1.000
_cell.length_b   1.000
_cell.length_c   1.000
_cell.angle_alpha   90.00
_cell.angle_beta   90.00
_cell.angle_gamma   90.00
#
_symmetry.space_group_name_H-M   'P 1'
#
loop_
_entity.id
_entity.type
_entity.pdbx_description
1 polymer ?
#
loop_
_entity_poly.entity_id
_entity_poly.type
_entity_poly.pdbx_seq_one_letter_code
_entity_poly.pdbx_strand_id
1 'polypeptide(L)'
;MAYCPKCGIKVEIDNRPCPLCNFHIPKVNEESEEVIRIRKFPETANPYPAYMRRVLNRIFIFVALFVLVVVCLMFYIDYEVNDMFTWSKYSNLSMLAGLVLVYFSFGYVQSYYKVIIGIGLDALILLFGLDAFNGSLEWFIPLAFPIVTGVTVIGISYWSVIRVLSVRRFNVIGLTFIALVILSMWINFFIQKYQKNTDPMNWIIATVLQLLPVLLTMIYVKYGMPDRIKKKIARKFHL
;
A
#
# COMPACT_ATOMS: atom_id res chain seq x y z
N MET A 1 -29.85 -36.70 27.24
CA MET A 1 -30.50 -38.00 26.86
C MET A 1 -29.47 -38.87 26.18
N ALA A 2 -29.14 -40.03 26.77
CA ALA A 2 -28.08 -40.90 26.27
C ALA A 2 -28.62 -42.16 25.57
N TYR A 3 -27.80 -42.71 24.69
CA TYR A 3 -28.02 -43.99 24.04
C TYR A 3 -26.93 -44.97 24.50
N CYS A 4 -27.29 -46.24 24.69
CA CYS A 4 -26.29 -47.26 24.98
C CYS A 4 -25.49 -47.58 23.70
N PRO A 5 -24.14 -47.47 23.70
CA PRO A 5 -23.32 -47.74 22.50
C PRO A 5 -23.33 -49.22 22.09
N LYS A 6 -23.72 -50.13 23.01
CA LYS A 6 -23.70 -51.57 22.76
C LYS A 6 -25.03 -52.11 22.22
N CYS A 7 -26.18 -51.64 22.73
CA CYS A 7 -27.50 -52.15 22.33
C CYS A 7 -28.41 -51.12 21.67
N GLY A 8 -28.01 -49.84 21.59
CA GLY A 8 -28.71 -48.81 20.83
C GLY A 8 -30.02 -48.29 21.45
N ILE A 9 -30.40 -48.73 22.65
CA ILE A 9 -31.62 -48.24 23.31
C ILE A 9 -31.42 -46.83 23.86
N LYS A 10 -32.52 -46.07 23.89
CA LYS A 10 -32.61 -44.77 24.55
C LYS A 10 -32.72 -44.96 26.05
N VAL A 11 -31.90 -44.25 26.83
CA VAL A 11 -31.88 -44.32 28.29
C VAL A 11 -32.10 -42.91 28.85
N GLU A 12 -32.93 -42.80 29.89
CA GLU A 12 -33.30 -41.52 30.49
C GLU A 12 -32.20 -40.92 31.38
N ILE A 13 -31.34 -41.76 31.99
CA ILE A 13 -30.37 -41.35 33.01
C ILE A 13 -28.99 -41.92 32.69
N ASP A 14 -28.00 -41.05 32.55
CA ASP A 14 -26.58 -41.40 32.45
C ASP A 14 -26.09 -41.90 33.83
N ASN A 15 -25.09 -42.78 33.88
CA ASN A 15 -24.51 -43.35 35.12
C ASN A 15 -25.27 -44.51 35.80
N ARG A 16 -26.15 -45.21 35.08
CA ARG A 16 -26.64 -46.55 35.47
C ARG A 16 -26.22 -47.59 34.44
N PRO A 17 -26.01 -48.85 34.85
CA PRO A 17 -25.84 -49.92 33.87
C PRO A 17 -27.11 -50.04 33.03
N CYS A 18 -26.94 -50.26 31.73
CA CYS A 18 -28.04 -50.42 30.79
C CYS A 18 -28.94 -51.58 31.23
N PRO A 19 -30.27 -51.40 31.38
CA PRO A 19 -31.17 -52.44 31.90
C PRO A 19 -31.24 -53.70 31.03
N LEU A 20 -30.97 -53.59 29.72
CA LEU A 20 -31.02 -54.70 28.77
C LEU A 20 -29.72 -55.52 28.65
N CYS A 21 -28.56 -54.85 28.65
CA CYS A 21 -27.27 -55.52 28.39
C CYS A 21 -26.26 -55.37 29.55
N ASN A 22 -26.68 -54.76 30.65
CA ASN A 22 -25.92 -54.47 31.86
C ASN A 22 -24.61 -53.69 31.61
N PHE A 23 -24.47 -53.06 30.45
CA PHE A 23 -23.28 -52.30 30.07
C PHE A 23 -23.25 -50.96 30.81
N HIS A 24 -22.13 -50.63 31.46
CA HIS A 24 -21.97 -49.38 32.17
C HIS A 24 -21.89 -48.20 31.18
N ILE A 25 -22.81 -47.24 31.29
CA ILE A 25 -22.86 -46.07 30.42
C ILE A 25 -22.06 -44.94 31.06
N PRO A 26 -20.90 -44.54 30.51
CA PRO A 26 -20.14 -43.40 31.02
C PRO A 26 -20.98 -42.12 30.90
N LYS A 27 -20.89 -41.23 31.89
CA LYS A 27 -21.60 -39.95 31.87
C LYS A 27 -21.19 -39.13 30.65
N VAL A 28 -22.15 -38.81 29.79
CA VAL A 28 -21.95 -37.94 28.62
C VAL A 28 -22.37 -36.51 28.93
N ASN A 29 -23.25 -36.31 29.91
CA ASN A 29 -23.76 -35.00 30.32
C ASN A 29 -23.21 -34.54 31.68
N GLU A 30 -21.89 -34.63 31.90
CA GLU A 30 -21.28 -33.66 32.80
C GLU A 30 -21.02 -32.41 31.95
N GLU A 31 -21.87 -31.40 32.15
CA GLU A 31 -21.50 -29.99 31.96
C GLU A 31 -20.37 -29.66 32.95
N SER A 32 -19.25 -30.36 32.84
CA SER A 32 -18.02 -30.03 33.53
C SER A 32 -17.50 -28.77 32.87
N GLU A 33 -17.89 -27.65 33.49
CA GLU A 33 -17.06 -26.46 33.63
C GLU A 33 -15.58 -26.86 33.65
N GLU A 34 -14.80 -26.15 32.84
CA GLU A 34 -13.36 -26.39 32.61
C GLU A 34 -13.00 -27.57 31.70
N VAL A 35 -13.65 -27.67 30.53
CA VAL A 35 -12.86 -27.96 29.33
C VAL A 35 -11.95 -26.76 29.12
N ILE A 36 -10.79 -26.77 29.80
CA ILE A 36 -9.62 -26.01 29.38
C ILE A 36 -9.58 -26.24 27.87
N ARG A 37 -9.78 -25.19 27.09
CA ARG A 37 -9.62 -25.20 25.63
C ARG A 37 -8.13 -25.41 25.34
N ILE A 38 -7.60 -26.56 25.72
CA ILE A 38 -6.35 -27.10 25.23
C ILE A 38 -6.65 -27.30 23.75
N ARG A 39 -6.22 -26.33 22.95
CA ARG A 39 -6.31 -26.44 21.50
C ARG A 39 -5.68 -27.78 21.12
N LYS A 40 -6.49 -28.72 20.65
CA LYS A 40 -6.08 -30.10 20.27
C LYS A 40 -4.99 -30.12 19.19
N PHE A 41 -4.78 -29.00 18.52
CA PHE A 41 -3.74 -28.79 17.53
C PHE A 41 -2.99 -27.49 17.84
N PRO A 42 -1.64 -27.49 17.74
CA PRO A 42 -0.87 -26.26 17.84
C PRO A 42 -1.33 -25.30 16.73
N GLU A 43 -1.42 -24.00 17.04
CA GLU A 43 -1.59 -22.99 15.99
C GLU A 43 -0.38 -23.08 15.05
N THR A 44 -0.62 -23.52 13.82
CA THR A 44 0.41 -23.55 12.79
C THR A 44 0.80 -22.12 12.45
N ALA A 45 1.84 -21.61 13.10
CA ALA A 45 2.45 -20.34 12.72
C ALA A 45 3.03 -20.52 11.32
N ASN A 46 2.46 -19.84 10.32
CA ASN A 46 2.97 -19.88 8.96
C ASN A 46 4.40 -19.25 8.95
N PRO A 47 5.47 -20.02 8.65
CA PRO A 47 6.83 -19.49 8.64
C PRO A 47 7.15 -18.67 7.37
N TYR A 48 6.29 -18.75 6.36
CA TYR A 48 6.46 -18.10 5.06
C TYR A 48 6.71 -16.57 5.14
N PRO A 49 5.93 -15.76 5.89
CA PRO A 49 6.21 -14.33 6.04
C PRO A 49 7.59 -14.03 6.65
N ALA A 50 8.04 -14.83 7.62
CA ALA A 50 9.36 -14.66 8.26
C ALA A 50 10.51 -15.08 7.33
N TYR A 51 10.31 -16.13 6.53
CA TYR A 51 11.27 -16.51 5.49
C TYR A 51 11.38 -15.46 4.39
N MET A 52 10.25 -15.00 3.82
CA MET A 52 10.25 -13.94 2.80
C MET A 52 10.93 -12.67 3.31
N ARG A 53 10.64 -12.24 4.55
CA ARG A 53 11.29 -11.06 5.13
C ARG A 53 12.81 -11.23 5.26
N ARG A 54 13.30 -12.42 5.64
CA ARG A 54 14.75 -12.70 5.65
C ARG A 54 15.38 -12.61 4.27
N VAL A 55 14.70 -13.07 3.22
CA VAL A 55 15.18 -12.97 1.84
C VAL A 55 15.21 -11.51 1.39
N LEU A 56 14.15 -10.75 1.62
CA LEU A 56 14.07 -9.32 1.28
C LEU A 56 15.14 -8.50 2.02
N ASN A 57 15.39 -8.78 3.30
CA ASN A 57 16.47 -8.15 4.05
C ASN A 57 17.83 -8.42 3.44
N ARG A 58 18.12 -9.67 3.05
CA ARG A 58 19.39 -10.00 2.38
C ARG A 58 19.53 -9.25 1.08
N ILE A 59 18.51 -9.25 0.22
CA ILE A 59 18.51 -8.51 -1.04
C ILE A 59 18.75 -7.01 -0.79
N PHE A 60 18.03 -6.42 0.17
CA PHE A 60 18.18 -5.01 0.52
C PHE A 60 19.60 -4.68 0.99
N ILE A 61 20.20 -5.52 1.85
CA ILE A 61 21.58 -5.34 2.31
C ILE A 61 22.55 -5.39 1.13
N PHE A 62 22.41 -6.37 0.23
CA PHE A 62 23.25 -6.45 -0.97
C PHE A 62 23.09 -5.24 -1.87
N VAL A 63 21.86 -4.78 -2.11
CA VAL A 63 21.59 -3.57 -2.90
C VAL A 63 22.18 -2.33 -2.23
N ALA A 64 22.00 -2.17 -0.91
CA ALA A 64 22.54 -1.04 -0.17
C ALA A 64 24.08 -1.00 -0.19
N LEU A 65 24.73 -2.16 0.00
CA LEU A 65 26.18 -2.29 -0.11
C LEU A 65 26.67 -1.97 -1.54
N PHE A 66 25.97 -2.46 -2.55
CA PHE A 66 26.29 -2.17 -3.95
C PHE A 66 26.17 -0.67 -4.24
N VAL A 67 25.09 -0.03 -3.81
CA VAL A 67 24.90 1.43 -3.93
C VAL A 67 26.02 2.19 -3.22
N LEU A 68 26.41 1.76 -2.01
CA LEU A 68 27.50 2.39 -1.27
C LEU A 68 28.82 2.32 -2.05
N VAL A 69 29.16 1.16 -2.60
CA VAL A 69 30.37 0.99 -3.43
C VAL A 69 30.30 1.91 -4.65
N VAL A 70 29.16 1.95 -5.35
CA VAL A 70 28.97 2.83 -6.52
C VAL A 70 29.13 4.31 -6.14
N VAL A 71 28.57 4.74 -5.01
CA VAL A 71 28.69 6.13 -4.52
C VAL A 71 30.14 6.49 -4.22
N CYS A 72 30.87 5.62 -3.54
CA CYS A 72 32.30 5.82 -3.27
C CYS A 72 33.12 5.88 -4.56
N LEU A 73 32.87 4.98 -5.52
CA LEU A 73 33.55 4.99 -6.81
C LEU A 73 33.25 6.27 -7.61
N MET A 74 32.01 6.73 -7.62
CA MET A 74 31.63 7.97 -8.31
C MET A 74 32.35 9.19 -7.72
N PHE A 75 32.47 9.29 -6.39
CA PHE A 75 33.26 10.35 -5.77
C PHE A 75 34.75 10.24 -6.10
N TYR A 76 35.30 9.02 -6.07
CA TYR A 76 36.72 8.78 -6.38
C TYR A 76 37.05 9.18 -7.83
N ILE A 77 36.23 8.74 -8.79
CA ILE A 77 36.44 9.05 -10.21
C ILE A 77 36.31 10.55 -10.47
N ASP A 78 35.31 11.21 -9.89
CA ASP A 78 35.12 12.66 -10.08
C ASP A 78 36.26 13.47 -9.47
N TYR A 79 36.78 13.03 -8.33
CA TYR A 79 37.96 13.63 -7.72
C TYR A 79 39.20 13.48 -8.62
N GLU A 80 39.44 12.28 -9.14
CA GLU A 80 40.61 12.01 -10.00
C GLU A 80 40.55 12.75 -11.35
N VAL A 81 39.35 12.95 -11.90
CA VAL A 81 39.17 13.56 -13.23
C VAL A 81 39.11 15.09 -13.15
N ASN A 82 38.43 15.64 -12.15
CA ASN A 82 38.09 17.08 -12.12
C ASN A 82 38.76 17.84 -10.96
N ASP A 83 39.49 17.17 -10.06
CA ASP A 83 40.01 17.70 -8.77
C ASP A 83 38.95 18.37 -7.87
N MET A 84 37.68 18.31 -8.28
CA MET A 84 36.53 18.95 -7.65
C MET A 84 35.30 18.07 -7.82
N PHE A 85 34.49 18.00 -6.76
CA PHE A 85 33.22 17.30 -6.78
C PHE A 85 32.18 18.12 -7.55
N THR A 86 32.00 17.83 -8.83
CA THR A 86 31.10 18.56 -9.73
C THR A 86 29.89 17.69 -10.07
N TRP A 87 30.07 16.63 -10.84
CA TRP A 87 28.97 15.77 -11.30
C TRP A 87 28.60 14.67 -10.30
N SER A 88 29.56 14.23 -9.49
CA SER A 88 29.34 13.16 -8.50
C SER A 88 28.26 13.50 -7.48
N LYS A 89 28.15 14.77 -7.07
CA LYS A 89 27.15 15.24 -6.10
C LYS A 89 25.71 14.98 -6.56
N TYR A 90 25.41 15.28 -7.82
CA TYR A 90 24.09 15.07 -8.40
C TYR A 90 23.74 13.59 -8.50
N SER A 91 24.69 12.77 -8.99
CA SER A 91 24.50 11.33 -9.16
C SER A 91 24.34 10.61 -7.82
N ASN A 92 25.19 10.95 -6.85
CA ASN A 92 25.16 10.33 -5.51
C ASN A 92 23.89 10.68 -4.74
N LEU A 93 23.43 11.93 -4.82
CA LEU A 93 22.16 12.33 -4.20
C LEU A 93 20.98 11.52 -4.79
N SER A 94 20.95 11.33 -6.11
CA SER A 94 19.91 10.54 -6.78
C SER A 94 19.95 9.06 -6.38
N MET A 95 21.15 8.47 -6.27
CA MET A 95 21.33 7.10 -5.82
C MET A 95 20.86 6.89 -4.38
N LEU A 96 21.17 7.83 -3.48
CA LEU A 96 20.74 7.76 -2.08
C LEU A 96 19.20 7.85 -1.94
N ALA A 97 18.55 8.77 -2.66
CA ALA A 97 17.09 8.85 -2.69
C ALA A 97 16.47 7.59 -3.29
N GLY A 98 17.06 7.03 -4.35
CA GLY A 98 16.66 5.75 -4.93
C GLY A 98 16.68 4.61 -3.91
N LEU A 99 17.70 4.55 -3.04
CA LEU A 99 17.79 3.56 -1.98
C LEU A 99 16.65 3.70 -0.95
N VAL A 100 16.27 4.93 -0.61
CA VAL A 100 15.14 5.23 0.28
C VAL A 100 13.81 4.79 -0.36
N LEU A 101 13.61 5.02 -1.66
CA LEU A 101 12.45 4.52 -2.40
C LEU A 101 12.37 2.99 -2.41
N VAL A 102 13.50 2.32 -2.58
CA VAL A 102 13.59 0.85 -2.51
C VAL A 102 13.22 0.35 -1.10
N TYR A 103 13.67 1.04 -0.05
CA TYR A 103 13.30 0.73 1.33
C TYR A 103 11.78 0.81 1.54
N PHE A 104 11.11 1.86 1.07
CA PHE A 104 9.65 1.95 1.14
C PHE A 104 8.96 0.87 0.30
N SER A 105 9.49 0.55 -0.88
CA SER A 105 8.94 -0.47 -1.80
C SER A 105 8.99 -1.89 -1.22
N PHE A 106 9.96 -2.19 -0.38
CA PHE A 106 10.06 -3.49 0.30
C PHE A 106 9.04 -3.68 1.45
N GLY A 107 8.21 -2.68 1.75
CA GLY A 107 7.14 -2.82 2.74
C GLY A 107 7.66 -2.95 4.17
N TYR A 108 8.82 -2.37 4.48
CA TYR A 108 9.33 -2.28 5.85
C TYR A 108 8.41 -1.45 6.73
N VAL A 109 7.77 -0.44 6.15
CA VAL A 109 6.78 0.41 6.81
C VAL A 109 5.37 -0.05 6.43
N GLN A 110 4.59 -0.48 7.42
CA GLN A 110 3.23 -1.01 7.19
C GLN A 110 2.16 0.08 7.06
N SER A 111 2.42 1.28 7.55
CA SER A 111 1.44 2.38 7.52
C SER A 111 1.53 3.13 6.20
N TYR A 112 0.44 3.08 5.41
CA TYR A 112 0.34 3.78 4.12
C TYR A 112 0.60 5.29 4.24
N TYR A 113 0.14 5.93 5.33
CA TYR A 113 0.41 7.35 5.59
C TYR A 113 1.90 7.62 5.76
N LYS A 114 2.61 6.79 6.54
CA LYS A 114 4.05 6.93 6.75
C LYS A 114 4.83 6.70 5.46
N VAL A 115 4.37 5.81 4.59
CA VAL A 115 4.97 5.57 3.27
C VAL A 115 4.83 6.79 2.38
N ILE A 116 3.62 7.37 2.23
CA ILE A 116 3.43 8.58 1.40
C ILE A 116 4.26 9.74 1.94
N ILE A 117 4.20 9.98 3.25
CA ILE A 117 4.94 11.09 3.86
C ILE A 117 6.44 10.87 3.68
N GLY A 118 6.92 9.65 3.84
CA GLY A 118 8.33 9.29 3.66
C GLY A 118 8.81 9.52 2.23
N ILE A 119 8.06 9.05 1.22
CA ILE A 119 8.37 9.27 -0.20
C ILE A 119 8.31 10.77 -0.54
N GLY A 120 7.34 11.49 0.02
CA GLY A 120 7.23 12.94 -0.15
C GLY A 120 8.42 13.71 0.41
N LEU A 121 8.84 13.38 1.62
CA LEU A 121 10.01 13.98 2.26
C LEU A 121 11.30 13.65 1.49
N ASP A 122 11.47 12.40 1.06
CA ASP A 122 12.60 11.98 0.24
C ASP A 122 12.68 12.77 -1.08
N ALA A 123 11.56 12.91 -1.78
CA ALA A 123 11.47 13.73 -2.99
C ALA A 123 11.79 15.21 -2.73
N LEU A 124 11.33 15.79 -1.61
CA LEU A 124 11.67 17.16 -1.23
C LEU A 124 13.16 17.33 -0.95
N ILE A 125 13.78 16.39 -0.22
CA ILE A 125 15.21 16.42 0.08
C ILE A 125 16.04 16.31 -1.22
N LEU A 126 15.66 15.39 -2.11
CA LEU A 126 16.31 15.23 -3.40
C LEU A 126 16.22 16.50 -4.24
N LEU A 127 15.01 17.04 -4.44
CA LEU A 127 14.82 18.22 -5.29
C LEU A 127 15.47 19.47 -4.68
N PHE A 128 15.42 19.62 -3.35
CA PHE A 128 16.12 20.69 -2.66
C PHE A 128 17.64 20.60 -2.85
N GLY A 129 18.22 19.41 -2.68
CA GLY A 129 19.66 19.22 -2.86
C GLY A 129 20.12 19.49 -4.30
N LEU A 130 19.32 19.06 -5.29
CA LEU A 130 19.61 19.35 -6.71
C LEU A 130 19.58 20.85 -7.02
N ASP A 131 18.62 21.59 -6.48
CA ASP A 131 18.55 23.04 -6.68
C ASP A 131 19.65 23.79 -5.90
N ALA A 132 19.92 23.36 -4.67
CA ALA A 132 20.98 23.93 -3.85
C ALA A 132 22.37 23.80 -4.48
N PHE A 133 22.64 22.70 -5.21
CA PHE A 133 23.91 22.53 -5.94
C PHE A 133 24.08 23.51 -7.10
N ASN A 134 22.99 24.03 -7.68
CA ASN A 134 23.05 25.06 -8.72
C ASN A 134 23.33 26.47 -8.16
N GLY A 135 23.30 26.65 -6.83
CA GLY A 135 23.64 27.91 -6.18
C GLY A 135 22.50 28.93 -6.10
N SER A 136 21.35 28.70 -6.75
CA SER A 136 20.14 29.50 -6.64
C SER A 136 18.92 28.61 -6.44
N LEU A 137 18.00 28.98 -5.54
CA LEU A 137 16.75 28.26 -5.30
C LEU A 137 15.64 28.72 -6.28
N GLU A 138 15.90 28.62 -7.58
CA GLU A 138 15.06 29.21 -8.61
C GLU A 138 13.79 28.40 -8.90
N TRP A 139 13.86 27.07 -8.82
CA TRP A 139 12.73 26.21 -9.19
C TRP A 139 12.22 25.39 -8.01
N PHE A 140 13.01 25.17 -6.96
CA PHE A 140 12.55 24.40 -5.80
C PHE A 140 11.36 25.07 -5.11
N ILE A 141 11.49 26.34 -4.73
CA ILE A 141 10.45 27.06 -3.98
C ILE A 141 9.17 27.30 -4.81
N PRO A 142 9.24 27.88 -6.03
CA PRO A 142 8.01 28.22 -6.76
C PRO A 142 7.36 27.03 -7.47
N LEU A 143 8.10 25.94 -7.75
CA LEU A 143 7.62 24.83 -8.58
C LEU A 143 7.68 23.48 -7.85
N ALA A 144 8.85 23.04 -7.39
CA ALA A 144 9.02 21.68 -6.85
C ALA A 144 8.27 21.47 -5.53
N PHE A 145 8.45 22.37 -4.58
CA PHE A 145 7.84 22.33 -3.25
C PHE A 145 6.31 22.25 -3.32
N PRO A 146 5.59 23.16 -4.02
CA PRO A 146 4.14 23.07 -4.11
C PRO A 146 3.64 21.82 -4.86
N ILE A 147 4.40 21.32 -5.84
CA ILE A 147 4.03 20.09 -6.55
C ILE A 147 4.13 18.88 -5.62
N VAL A 148 5.26 18.68 -4.94
CA VAL A 148 5.46 17.50 -4.07
C VAL A 148 4.51 17.54 -2.87
N THR A 149 4.30 18.71 -2.28
CA THR A 149 3.33 18.89 -1.20
C THR A 149 1.90 18.60 -1.67
N GLY A 150 1.52 19.05 -2.87
CA GLY A 150 0.22 18.71 -3.46
C GLY A 150 0.04 17.21 -3.68
N VAL A 151 1.04 16.54 -4.26
CA VAL A 151 1.00 15.08 -4.51
C VAL A 151 0.85 14.31 -3.20
N THR A 152 1.59 14.68 -2.16
CA THR A 152 1.51 14.01 -0.84
C THR A 152 0.15 14.24 -0.17
N VAL A 153 -0.36 15.47 -0.18
CA VAL A 153 -1.66 15.81 0.41
C VAL A 153 -2.80 15.11 -0.34
N ILE A 154 -2.78 15.11 -1.68
CA ILE A 154 -3.77 14.43 -2.51
C ILE A 154 -3.71 12.90 -2.29
N GLY A 155 -2.51 12.33 -2.17
CA GLY A 155 -2.35 10.90 -1.87
C GLY A 155 -2.91 10.52 -0.49
N ILE A 156 -2.67 11.34 0.53
CA ILE A 156 -3.19 11.13 1.89
C ILE A 156 -4.73 11.29 1.91
N SER A 157 -5.26 12.30 1.22
CA SER A 157 -6.69 12.54 1.15
C SER A 157 -7.40 11.41 0.42
N TYR A 158 -6.86 10.96 -0.72
CA TYR A 158 -7.36 9.80 -1.47
C TYR A 158 -7.51 8.55 -0.59
N TRP A 159 -6.46 8.20 0.17
CA TRP A 159 -6.51 7.05 1.05
C TRP A 159 -7.46 7.21 2.23
N SER A 160 -7.54 8.43 2.77
CA SER A 160 -8.49 8.75 3.85
C SER A 160 -9.93 8.65 3.36
N VAL A 161 -10.22 9.12 2.15
CA VAL A 161 -11.55 9.00 1.51
C VAL A 161 -11.91 7.53 1.32
N ILE A 162 -10.99 6.68 0.85
CA ILE A 162 -11.23 5.24 0.72
C ILE A 162 -11.57 4.60 2.07
N ARG A 163 -10.82 4.93 3.12
CA ARG A 163 -11.05 4.37 4.46
C ARG A 163 -12.36 4.87 5.08
N VAL A 164 -12.69 6.15 4.93
CA VAL A 164 -13.87 6.77 5.56
C VAL A 164 -15.16 6.37 4.85
N LEU A 165 -15.19 6.44 3.52
CA LEU A 165 -16.41 6.15 2.76
C LEU A 165 -16.66 4.64 2.60
N SER A 166 -15.76 3.79 3.10
CA SER A 166 -15.81 2.32 2.95
C SER A 166 -16.20 1.94 1.52
N VAL A 167 -15.58 2.66 0.56
CA VAL A 167 -16.03 2.72 -0.83
C VAL A 167 -16.07 1.30 -1.39
N ARG A 168 -17.23 0.88 -1.91
CA ARG A 168 -17.36 -0.41 -2.59
C ARG A 168 -16.31 -0.44 -3.70
N ARG A 169 -15.49 -1.51 -3.77
CA ARG A 169 -14.26 -1.58 -4.60
C ARG A 169 -14.43 -1.15 -6.06
N PHE A 170 -15.65 -1.19 -6.58
CA PHE A 170 -15.99 -0.70 -7.92
C PHE A 170 -15.92 0.83 -8.08
N ASN A 171 -16.31 1.59 -7.06
CA ASN A 171 -16.23 3.05 -7.06
C ASN A 171 -14.79 3.57 -6.81
N VAL A 172 -13.86 2.70 -6.43
CA VAL A 172 -12.44 3.04 -6.27
C VAL A 172 -11.83 3.45 -7.62
N ILE A 173 -12.26 2.84 -8.73
CA ILE A 173 -11.80 3.19 -10.08
C ILE A 173 -12.19 4.64 -10.40
N GLY A 174 -13.46 5.01 -10.18
CA GLY A 174 -13.90 6.39 -10.36
C GLY A 174 -13.12 7.38 -9.48
N LEU A 175 -12.89 7.00 -8.22
CA LEU A 175 -12.11 7.82 -7.29
C LEU A 175 -10.64 7.98 -7.73
N THR A 176 -10.01 6.93 -8.29
CA THR A 176 -8.64 7.04 -8.82
C THR A 176 -8.56 8.05 -9.97
N PHE A 177 -9.52 8.02 -10.89
CA PHE A 177 -9.56 8.98 -12.00
C PHE A 177 -9.78 10.40 -11.53
N ILE A 178 -10.67 10.62 -10.56
CA ILE A 178 -10.88 11.94 -9.95
C ILE A 178 -9.58 12.44 -9.31
N ALA A 179 -8.88 11.60 -8.53
CA ALA A 179 -7.60 11.98 -7.92
C ALA A 179 -6.53 12.31 -8.95
N LEU A 180 -6.45 11.55 -10.05
CA LEU A 180 -5.52 11.80 -11.16
C LEU A 180 -5.80 13.13 -11.85
N VAL A 181 -7.07 13.47 -12.08
CA VAL A 181 -7.44 14.77 -12.66
C VAL A 181 -7.06 15.92 -11.73
N ILE A 182 -7.39 15.82 -10.44
CA ILE A 182 -7.02 16.85 -9.46
C ILE A 182 -5.50 17.05 -9.41
N LEU A 183 -4.73 15.96 -9.41
CA LEU A 183 -3.27 16.00 -9.41
C LEU A 183 -2.73 16.62 -10.70
N SER A 184 -3.31 16.28 -11.85
CA SER A 184 -2.88 16.84 -13.14
C SER A 184 -3.19 18.34 -13.24
N MET A 185 -4.37 18.78 -12.79
CA MET A 185 -4.73 20.19 -12.69
C MET A 185 -3.79 20.96 -11.77
N TRP A 186 -3.46 20.37 -10.61
CA TRP A 186 -2.52 20.95 -9.65
C TRP A 186 -1.13 21.17 -10.25
N ILE A 187 -0.56 20.14 -10.87
CA ILE A 187 0.75 20.23 -11.52
C ILE A 187 0.75 21.28 -12.64
N ASN A 188 -0.27 21.24 -13.51
CA ASN A 188 -0.38 22.17 -14.64
C ASN A 188 -0.47 23.63 -14.18
N PHE A 189 -1.19 23.90 -13.09
CA PHE A 189 -1.29 25.25 -12.50
C PHE A 189 0.09 25.78 -12.08
N PHE A 190 0.89 25.00 -11.36
CA PHE A 190 2.23 25.43 -10.92
C PHE A 190 3.21 25.57 -12.08
N ILE A 191 3.13 24.71 -13.09
CA ILE A 191 3.96 24.82 -14.31
C ILE A 191 3.65 26.12 -15.06
N GLN A 192 2.37 26.43 -15.32
CA GLN A 192 2.00 27.65 -16.04
C GLN A 192 2.37 28.90 -15.25
N LYS A 193 2.19 28.87 -13.92
CA LYS A 193 2.61 29.96 -13.05
C LYS A 193 4.13 30.17 -13.10
N TYR A 194 4.91 29.09 -13.09
CA TYR A 194 6.37 29.16 -13.19
C TYR A 194 6.84 29.72 -14.54
N GLN A 195 6.20 29.30 -15.64
CA GLN A 195 6.49 29.80 -16.99
C GLN A 195 6.01 31.23 -17.24
N LYS A 196 5.33 31.88 -16.27
CA LYS A 196 4.67 33.19 -16.41
C LYS A 196 3.70 33.27 -17.60
N ASN A 197 3.27 32.12 -18.12
CA ASN A 197 2.41 31.99 -19.28
C ASN A 197 1.01 31.56 -18.82
N THR A 198 0.38 32.41 -18.02
CA THR A 198 -0.97 32.19 -17.50
C THR A 198 -2.01 32.58 -18.55
N ASP A 199 -2.04 31.84 -19.65
CA ASP A 199 -3.13 31.92 -20.62
C ASP A 199 -4.34 31.15 -20.06
N PRO A 200 -5.43 31.83 -19.66
CA PRO A 200 -6.57 31.16 -19.04
C PRO A 200 -7.22 30.13 -19.98
N MET A 201 -7.09 30.33 -21.30
CA MET A 201 -7.64 29.42 -22.31
C MET A 201 -6.92 28.06 -22.34
N ASN A 202 -5.59 28.05 -22.25
CA ASN A 202 -4.81 26.81 -22.23
C ASN A 202 -5.08 26.00 -20.96
N TRP A 203 -5.27 26.68 -19.83
CA TRP A 203 -5.67 26.06 -18.58
C TRP A 203 -7.07 25.41 -18.67
N ILE A 204 -8.04 26.11 -19.25
CA ILE A 204 -9.40 25.58 -19.46
C ILE A 204 -9.38 24.37 -20.41
N ILE A 205 -8.64 24.44 -21.52
CA ILE A 205 -8.54 23.33 -22.48
C ILE A 205 -7.93 22.09 -21.82
N ALA A 206 -6.82 22.25 -21.10
CA ALA A 206 -6.16 21.16 -20.40
C ALA A 206 -7.07 20.52 -19.34
N THR A 207 -7.81 21.33 -18.57
CA THR A 207 -8.72 20.84 -17.53
C THR A 207 -9.94 20.12 -18.10
N VAL A 208 -10.57 20.64 -19.17
CA VAL A 208 -11.71 20.00 -19.85
C VAL A 208 -11.30 18.66 -20.46
N LEU A 209 -10.13 18.60 -21.11
CA LEU A 209 -9.62 17.37 -21.71
C LEU A 209 -9.39 16.27 -20.66
N GLN A 210 -8.94 16.64 -19.47
CA GLN A 210 -8.73 15.70 -18.35
C GLN A 210 -10.03 15.17 -17.74
N LEU A 211 -11.13 15.94 -17.79
CA LEU A 211 -12.43 15.53 -17.25
C LEU A 211 -13.16 14.50 -18.13
N LEU A 212 -12.90 14.50 -19.44
CA LEU A 212 -13.55 13.60 -20.40
C LEU A 212 -13.38 12.10 -20.05
N PRO A 213 -12.16 11.58 -19.76
CA PRO A 213 -11.98 10.19 -19.32
C PRO A 213 -12.76 9.84 -18.05
N VAL A 214 -12.87 10.76 -17.09
CA VAL A 214 -13.61 10.53 -15.83
C VAL A 214 -15.09 10.39 -16.12
N LEU A 215 -15.64 11.27 -16.96
CA LEU A 215 -17.05 11.23 -17.36
C LEU A 215 -17.36 9.92 -18.11
N LEU A 216 -16.51 9.55 -19.07
CA LEU A 216 -16.68 8.33 -19.88
C LEU A 216 -16.63 7.07 -19.01
N THR A 217 -15.67 6.99 -18.08
CA THR A 217 -15.55 5.83 -17.18
C THR A 217 -16.75 5.73 -16.24
N MET A 218 -17.23 6.84 -15.68
CA MET A 218 -18.45 6.89 -14.86
C MET A 218 -19.70 6.46 -15.64
N ILE A 219 -19.87 6.94 -16.88
CA ILE A 219 -20.99 6.56 -17.75
C ILE A 219 -20.91 5.06 -18.09
N TYR A 220 -19.73 4.56 -18.46
CA TYR A 220 -19.52 3.14 -18.76
C TYR A 220 -19.83 2.24 -17.56
N VAL A 221 -19.37 2.63 -16.37
CA VAL A 221 -19.64 1.92 -15.10
C VAL A 221 -21.13 1.88 -14.79
N LYS A 222 -21.83 3.01 -14.93
CA LYS A 222 -23.26 3.14 -14.59
C LYS A 222 -24.17 2.45 -15.61
N TYR A 223 -23.98 2.73 -16.90
CA TYR A 223 -24.90 2.35 -17.98
C TYR A 223 -24.37 1.24 -18.90
N GLY A 224 -23.05 1.15 -19.10
CA GLY A 224 -22.45 0.22 -20.07
C GLY A 224 -22.17 -1.18 -19.51
N MET A 225 -21.97 -1.31 -18.20
CA MET A 225 -21.54 -2.59 -17.62
C MET A 225 -22.71 -3.56 -17.39
N PRO A 226 -22.72 -4.75 -18.04
CA PRO A 226 -23.73 -5.76 -17.80
C PRO A 226 -23.72 -6.26 -16.35
N ASP A 227 -24.89 -6.50 -15.76
CA ASP A 227 -25.01 -6.95 -14.37
C ASP A 227 -24.31 -8.28 -14.11
N ARG A 228 -24.12 -9.11 -15.14
CA ARG A 228 -23.32 -10.34 -15.07
C ARG A 228 -21.86 -10.05 -14.71
N ILE A 229 -21.26 -9.00 -15.30
CA ILE A 229 -19.88 -8.59 -15.03
C ILE A 229 -19.80 -7.97 -13.63
N LYS A 230 -20.77 -7.12 -13.26
CA LYS A 230 -20.87 -6.56 -11.90
C LYS A 230 -20.92 -7.69 -10.84
N LYS A 231 -21.73 -8.72 -11.07
CA LYS A 231 -21.82 -9.91 -10.20
C LYS A 231 -20.54 -10.75 -10.19
N LYS A 232 -19.85 -10.90 -11.33
CA LYS A 232 -18.59 -11.66 -11.43
C LYS A 232 -17.43 -10.95 -10.73
N ILE A 233 -17.34 -9.62 -10.88
CA ILE A 233 -16.43 -8.76 -10.13
C ILE A 233 -16.77 -8.83 -8.65
N ALA A 234 -18.04 -8.72 -8.27
CA ALA A 234 -18.45 -8.82 -6.88
C ALA A 234 -18.00 -10.14 -6.23
N ARG A 235 -18.18 -11.26 -6.95
CA ARG A 235 -17.75 -12.59 -6.49
C ARG A 235 -16.24 -12.74 -6.38
N LYS A 236 -15.47 -12.23 -7.36
CA LYS A 236 -14.00 -12.37 -7.40
C LYS A 236 -13.29 -11.48 -6.37
N PHE A 237 -13.91 -10.35 -6.02
CA PHE A 237 -13.38 -9.41 -5.04
C PHE A 237 -14.07 -9.52 -3.67
N HIS A 238 -14.86 -10.56 -3.41
CA HIS A 238 -15.56 -10.78 -2.13
C HIS A 238 -16.29 -9.51 -1.64
N LEU A 239 -17.15 -8.95 -2.50
CA LEU A 239 -17.99 -7.75 -2.32
C LEU A 239 -19.46 -8.08 -1.99
#